data_AF-A0AAE1NDF2-F1
#
_entry.id   AF-A0AAE1NDF2-F1
#
_cell.length_a   1.000
_cell.length_b   1.000
_cell.length_c   1.000
_cell.angle_alpha   90.00
_cell.angle_beta   90.00
_cell.angle_gamma   90.00
#
_symmetry.space_group_name_H-M   'P 1'
#
loop_
_entity.id
_entity.type
_entity.pdbx_description
1 polymer ?
#
loop_
_entity_poly.entity_id
_entity_poly.type
_entity_poly.pdbx_seq_one_letter_code
_entity_poly.pdbx_strand_id
1 'polypeptide(L)'
;MSREWQVVSCPILNISKRDNGAGWHDVVWDEELATVAQRWRDQCMPGHDRARNVPRFTVGQNVAATWTYEHDEGDVPDFATQVEAWFNEVNQHGFSKGNVDPFRFSKATGHYTQVMCEGKGTCV
;
A
#
# COMPACT_ATOMS: atom_id res chain seq x y z
N MET A 1 31.23 -8.57 -19.79
CA MET A 1 29.82 -8.14 -19.88
C MET A 1 28.97 -9.35 -19.53
N SER A 2 28.38 -9.37 -18.35
CA SER A 2 27.43 -10.40 -17.92
C SER A 2 26.47 -9.70 -16.96
N ARG A 3 25.33 -9.27 -17.49
CA ARG A 3 24.22 -8.65 -16.75
C ARG A 3 23.03 -9.57 -16.92
N GLU A 4 22.92 -10.57 -16.07
CA GLU A 4 21.71 -11.39 -15.95
C GLU A 4 21.37 -11.44 -14.46
N TRP A 5 20.05 -11.48 -14.19
CA TRP A 5 19.33 -11.33 -12.91
C TRP A 5 18.81 -9.91 -12.62
N GLN A 6 17.63 -9.67 -13.20
CA GLN A 6 16.70 -8.58 -12.88
C GLN A 6 15.77 -9.10 -11.77
N VAL A 7 15.92 -8.63 -10.52
CA VAL A 7 14.98 -9.01 -9.44
C VAL A 7 14.13 -7.80 -9.06
N VAL A 8 12.82 -7.95 -9.21
CA VAL A 8 11.83 -7.00 -8.67
C VAL A 8 11.53 -7.44 -7.24
N SER A 9 12.04 -6.70 -6.26
CA SER A 9 11.52 -6.85 -4.90
C SER A 9 10.10 -6.28 -4.90
N CYS A 10 9.11 -7.14 -4.67
CA CYS A 10 7.68 -6.80 -4.73
C CYS A 10 7.07 -6.68 -3.32
N PRO A 11 7.36 -5.68 -2.48
CA PRO A 11 6.62 -5.48 -1.24
C PRO A 11 5.16 -5.05 -1.50
N ILE A 12 4.21 -5.79 -0.95
CA ILE A 12 2.78 -5.48 -1.04
C ILE A 12 2.24 -5.25 0.36
N LEU A 13 1.59 -4.10 0.60
CA LEU A 13 0.90 -3.81 1.85
C LEU A 13 -0.59 -3.59 1.58
N ASN A 14 -1.40 -4.55 2.01
CA ASN A 14 -2.84 -4.32 2.12
C ASN A 14 -3.10 -3.58 3.43
N ILE A 15 -3.72 -2.40 3.35
CA ILE A 15 -4.15 -1.64 4.52
C ILE A 15 -5.66 -1.82 4.66
N SER A 16 -6.12 -2.28 5.82
CA SER A 16 -7.51 -2.02 6.26
C SER A 16 -7.50 -1.34 7.60
N LYS A 17 -8.45 -0.42 7.78
CA LYS A 17 -8.77 0.15 9.09
C LYS A 17 -10.12 -0.41 9.48
N ARG A 18 -10.15 -1.14 10.59
CA ARG A 18 -11.40 -1.62 11.20
C ARG A 18 -12.01 -0.46 11.97
N ASP A 19 -13.29 -0.16 11.73
CA ASP A 19 -14.02 0.81 12.56
C ASP A 19 -14.33 0.16 13.91
N ASN A 20 -13.45 0.40 14.88
CA ASN A 20 -13.57 -0.10 16.26
C ASN A 20 -14.19 0.96 17.19
N GLY A 21 -14.71 2.07 16.68
CA GLY A 21 -15.24 3.16 17.50
C GLY A 21 -14.18 3.97 18.28
N ALA A 22 -12.89 3.67 18.10
CA ALA A 22 -11.79 4.52 18.54
C ALA A 22 -11.41 5.46 17.40
N GLY A 23 -11.48 6.78 17.63
CA GLY A 23 -11.00 7.78 16.69
C GLY A 23 -9.54 7.51 16.32
N TRP A 24 -9.12 7.96 15.12
CA TRP A 24 -7.75 7.90 14.57
C TRP A 24 -6.73 7.36 15.58
N HIS A 25 -6.36 6.09 15.67
CA HIS A 25 -5.05 5.73 16.26
C HIS A 25 -4.61 4.29 16.00
N ASP A 26 -5.49 3.29 15.83
CA ASP A 26 -4.99 1.91 15.77
C ASP A 26 -5.31 1.21 14.43
N VAL A 27 -4.35 1.29 13.49
CA VAL A 27 -4.21 0.23 12.48
C VAL A 27 -3.77 -1.04 13.19
N VAL A 28 -4.60 -2.07 13.16
CA VAL A 28 -4.27 -3.39 13.73
C VAL A 28 -3.88 -4.34 12.62
N TRP A 29 -2.88 -5.17 12.89
CA TRP A 29 -2.52 -6.25 11.98
C TRP A 29 -3.70 -7.22 11.81
N ASP A 30 -3.92 -7.65 10.58
CA ASP A 30 -4.99 -8.57 10.23
C ASP A 30 -4.41 -9.71 9.37
N GLU A 31 -4.43 -10.92 9.93
CA GLU A 31 -3.81 -12.10 9.31
C GLU A 31 -4.49 -12.51 7.99
N GLU A 32 -5.79 -12.25 7.83
CA GLU A 32 -6.50 -12.54 6.59
C GLU A 32 -5.98 -11.62 5.47
N LEU A 33 -5.81 -10.34 5.77
CA LEU A 33 -5.29 -9.36 4.82
C LEU A 33 -3.82 -9.58 4.49
N ALA A 34 -3.02 -9.95 5.48
CA ALA A 34 -1.63 -10.32 5.29
C ALA A 34 -1.52 -11.54 4.35
N THR A 35 -2.35 -12.55 4.55
CA THR A 35 -2.38 -13.75 3.70
C THR A 35 -2.78 -13.41 2.25
N VAL A 36 -3.76 -12.53 2.06
CA VAL A 36 -4.17 -12.08 0.72
C VAL A 36 -3.07 -11.24 0.05
N ALA A 37 -2.44 -10.32 0.78
CA ALA A 37 -1.33 -9.50 0.29
C ALA A 37 -0.14 -10.38 -0.13
N GLN A 38 0.20 -11.35 0.72
CA GLN A 38 1.27 -12.31 0.50
C GLN A 38 1.01 -13.16 -0.74
N ARG A 39 -0.22 -13.65 -0.92
CA ARG A 39 -0.61 -14.41 -2.13
C ARG A 39 -0.45 -13.59 -3.41
N TRP A 40 -0.75 -12.29 -3.39
CA TRP A 40 -0.54 -11.42 -4.54
C TRP A 40 0.95 -11.15 -4.76
N ARG A 41 1.71 -10.91 -3.68
CA ARG A 41 3.17 -10.72 -3.68
C ARG A 41 3.88 -11.87 -4.39
N ASP A 42 3.47 -13.10 -4.11
CA ASP A 42 4.08 -14.32 -4.64
C ASP A 42 3.90 -14.50 -6.16
N GLN A 43 3.01 -13.73 -6.79
CA GLN A 43 2.90 -13.72 -8.25
C GLN A 43 4.03 -12.93 -8.91
N CYS A 44 4.74 -12.09 -8.15
CA CYS A 44 5.80 -11.21 -8.66
C CYS A 44 5.35 -10.37 -9.88
N MET A 45 4.08 -9.95 -9.85
CA MET A 45 3.48 -9.12 -10.91
C MET A 45 3.40 -7.66 -10.43
N PRO A 46 3.83 -6.68 -11.24
CA PRO A 46 3.71 -5.29 -10.86
C PRO A 46 2.25 -4.84 -10.83
N GLY A 47 1.91 -3.99 -9.85
CA GLY A 47 0.62 -3.32 -9.75
C GLY A 47 -0.40 -4.01 -8.84
N HIS A 48 -1.65 -3.63 -9.02
CA HIS A 48 -2.75 -4.04 -8.15
C HIS A 48 -3.43 -5.32 -8.65
N ASP A 49 -3.82 -6.21 -7.73
CA ASP A 49 -4.68 -7.36 -8.06
C ASP A 49 -6.09 -6.92 -8.48
N ARG A 50 -6.90 -7.85 -8.97
CA ARG A 50 -8.31 -7.57 -9.32
C ARG A 50 -9.30 -7.97 -8.22
N ALA A 51 -8.87 -8.81 -7.27
CA ALA A 51 -9.74 -9.40 -6.26
C ALA A 51 -9.00 -9.59 -4.93
N ARG A 52 -9.16 -8.62 -4.03
CA ARG A 52 -8.53 -8.58 -2.69
C ARG A 52 -9.51 -8.44 -1.52
N ASN A 53 -10.79 -8.30 -1.83
CA ASN A 53 -11.82 -8.13 -0.81
C ASN A 53 -11.94 -9.40 0.01
N VAL A 54 -12.14 -9.23 1.30
CA VAL A 54 -12.46 -10.32 2.23
C VAL A 54 -13.96 -10.33 2.51
N PRO A 55 -14.54 -11.42 3.03
CA PRO A 55 -15.97 -11.48 3.32
C PRO A 55 -16.46 -10.37 4.26
N ARG A 56 -15.55 -9.84 5.10
CA ARG A 56 -15.85 -8.81 6.09
C ARG A 56 -16.02 -7.42 5.48
N PHE A 57 -15.28 -7.07 4.42
CA PHE A 57 -15.26 -5.73 3.85
C PHE A 57 -14.46 -5.64 2.54
N THR A 58 -14.68 -4.55 1.80
CA THR A 58 -13.81 -4.15 0.69
C THR A 58 -12.44 -3.69 1.19
N VAL A 59 -11.39 -3.99 0.44
CA VAL A 59 -10.00 -3.77 0.86
C VAL A 59 -9.30 -2.84 -0.15
N GLY A 60 -8.64 -1.81 0.36
CA GLY A 60 -7.70 -0.98 -0.41
C GLY A 60 -6.31 -1.61 -0.47
N GLN A 61 -5.40 -1.07 -1.30
CA GLN A 61 -4.09 -1.68 -1.49
C GLN A 61 -3.04 -0.66 -1.88
N ASN A 62 -1.93 -0.63 -1.13
CA ASN A 62 -0.72 0.05 -1.54
C ASN A 62 0.31 -1.00 -2.02
N VAL A 63 0.97 -0.70 -3.14
CA VAL A 63 1.98 -1.58 -3.73
C VAL A 63 3.26 -0.77 -3.92
N ALA A 64 4.39 -1.35 -3.53
CA ALA A 64 5.69 -0.81 -3.84
C ALA A 64 6.47 -1.84 -4.65
N ALA A 65 7.23 -1.35 -5.63
CA ALA A 65 8.11 -2.18 -6.42
C ALA A 65 9.39 -1.39 -6.65
N THR A 66 10.52 -1.95 -6.23
CA THR A 66 11.82 -1.32 -6.37
C THR A 66 12.74 -2.20 -7.20
N TRP A 67 13.46 -1.56 -8.11
CA TRP A 67 14.49 -2.20 -8.91
C TRP A 67 15.83 -2.06 -8.22
N THR A 68 16.55 -3.18 -8.10
CA THR A 68 17.93 -3.22 -7.58
C THR A 68 18.78 -4.20 -8.38
N TYR A 69 20.09 -3.96 -8.42
CA TYR A 69 21.09 -4.90 -8.93
C TYR A 69 21.77 -5.68 -7.79
N GLU A 70 21.56 -5.23 -6.56
CA GLU A 70 22.06 -5.83 -5.32
C GLU A 70 20.85 -6.48 -4.65
N HIS A 71 20.67 -7.78 -4.90
CA HIS A 71 19.62 -8.58 -4.27
C HIS A 71 20.20 -9.95 -3.93
N ASP A 72 20.22 -10.27 -2.64
CA ASP A 72 20.56 -11.59 -2.15
C ASP A 72 19.28 -12.43 -1.93
N GLU A 73 19.37 -13.74 -2.16
CA GLU A 73 18.27 -14.64 -1.80
C GLU A 73 18.01 -14.57 -0.29
N GLY A 74 16.81 -14.10 0.09
CA GLY A 74 16.44 -13.90 1.49
C GLY A 74 16.42 -12.43 1.92
N ASP A 75 16.68 -11.50 1.02
CA ASP A 75 16.51 -10.07 1.30
C ASP A 75 15.08 -9.76 1.77
N VAL A 76 15.00 -9.05 2.89
CA VAL A 76 13.74 -8.56 3.44
C VAL A 76 13.44 -7.21 2.76
N PRO A 77 12.24 -7.01 2.20
CA PRO A 77 11.87 -5.73 1.63
C PRO A 77 11.96 -4.60 2.67
N ASP A 78 12.51 -3.45 2.28
CA ASP A 78 12.54 -2.25 3.13
C ASP A 78 11.15 -1.60 3.21
N PHE A 79 10.27 -2.18 4.01
CA PHE A 79 8.91 -1.68 4.22
C PHE A 79 8.89 -0.27 4.80
N ALA A 80 9.84 0.09 5.65
CA ALA A 80 9.85 1.38 6.34
C ALA A 80 9.99 2.53 5.33
N THR A 81 10.96 2.40 4.42
CA THR A 81 11.18 3.40 3.36
C THR A 81 10.00 3.47 2.39
N GLN A 82 9.37 2.33 2.05
CA GLN A 82 8.20 2.35 1.16
C GLN A 82 6.98 3.03 1.81
N VAL A 83 6.72 2.77 3.10
CA VAL A 83 5.63 3.41 3.85
C VAL A 83 5.88 4.91 4.00
N GLU A 84 7.13 5.31 4.27
CA GLU A 84 7.51 6.73 4.31
C GLU A 84 7.33 7.40 2.94
N ALA A 85 7.69 6.73 1.85
CA ALA A 85 7.49 7.26 0.50
C ALA A 85 6.00 7.50 0.19
N TRP A 86 5.11 6.56 0.56
CA TRP A 86 3.66 6.75 0.44
C TRP A 86 3.16 7.94 1.24
N PHE A 87 3.63 8.11 2.48
CA PHE A 87 3.25 9.26 3.30
C PHE A 87 3.73 10.57 2.68
N ASN A 88 4.94 10.59 2.11
CA ASN A 88 5.56 11.77 1.54
C ASN A 88 4.97 12.24 0.19
N GLU A 89 4.04 11.49 -0.42
CA GLU A 89 3.32 11.96 -1.62
C GLU A 89 2.62 13.30 -1.38
N VAL A 90 2.16 13.57 -0.14
CA VAL A 90 1.59 14.87 0.24
C VAL A 90 2.56 16.02 0.03
N ASN A 91 3.85 15.81 0.28
CA ASN A 91 4.90 16.80 0.12
C ASN A 91 5.34 16.91 -1.35
N GLN A 92 5.39 15.78 -2.06
CA GLN A 92 5.86 15.73 -3.45
C GLN A 92 4.82 16.26 -4.45
N HIS A 93 3.55 15.98 -4.22
CA HIS A 93 2.46 16.25 -5.18
C HIS A 93 1.42 17.24 -4.63
N GLY A 94 1.41 17.49 -3.33
CA GLY A 94 0.43 18.33 -2.67
C GLY A 94 -0.91 17.61 -2.51
N PHE A 95 -1.52 17.72 -1.33
CA PHE A 95 -2.90 17.28 -1.10
C PHE A 95 -3.68 18.38 -0.36
N SER A 96 -4.74 18.90 -0.99
CA SER A 96 -5.57 19.96 -0.40
C SER A 96 -6.63 19.37 0.52
N LYS A 97 -6.88 20.01 1.66
CA LYS A 97 -8.03 19.68 2.54
C LYS A 97 -9.37 19.74 1.80
N GLY A 98 -9.49 20.59 0.77
CA GLY A 98 -10.68 20.69 -0.07
C GLY A 98 -10.93 19.46 -0.96
N ASN A 99 -9.98 18.51 -1.01
CA ASN A 99 -10.11 17.24 -1.73
C ASN A 99 -10.58 16.09 -0.81
N VAL A 100 -10.87 16.36 0.47
CA VAL A 100 -11.33 15.34 1.43
C VAL A 100 -12.84 15.14 1.33
N ASP A 101 -13.61 16.23 1.20
CA ASP A 101 -15.07 16.19 1.16
C ASP A 101 -15.65 17.23 0.16
N PRO A 102 -16.20 16.80 -0.99
CA PRO A 102 -16.20 15.42 -1.46
C PRO A 102 -14.79 14.94 -1.80
N PHE A 103 -14.53 13.65 -1.62
CA PHE A 103 -13.22 13.08 -1.93
C PHE A 103 -12.88 13.25 -3.42
N ARG A 104 -11.69 13.79 -3.71
CA ARG A 104 -11.17 13.95 -5.07
C ARG A 104 -9.91 13.12 -5.25
N PHE A 105 -10.05 12.01 -5.97
CA PHE A 105 -8.95 11.12 -6.25
C PHE A 105 -7.89 11.75 -7.15
N SER A 106 -6.63 11.54 -6.79
CA SER A 106 -5.47 11.77 -7.65
C SER A 106 -4.56 10.56 -7.57
N LYS A 107 -4.13 10.06 -8.73
CA LYS A 107 -3.15 8.95 -8.79
C LYS A 107 -1.82 9.32 -8.09
N ALA A 108 -1.47 10.61 -8.05
CA ALA A 108 -0.22 11.07 -7.47
C ALA A 108 -0.22 11.09 -5.93
N THR A 109 -1.39 11.02 -5.29
CA THR A 109 -1.51 11.06 -3.81
C THR A 109 -2.32 9.89 -3.27
N GLY A 110 -2.53 8.84 -4.08
CA GLY A 110 -3.40 7.73 -3.73
C GLY A 110 -2.90 6.97 -2.50
N HIS A 111 -1.62 6.65 -2.48
CA HIS A 111 -1.04 5.91 -1.36
C HIS A 111 -1.10 6.72 -0.07
N TYR A 112 -0.81 8.03 -0.13
CA TYR A 112 -0.97 8.93 1.01
C TYR A 112 -2.41 8.94 1.53
N THR A 113 -3.39 9.11 0.63
CA THR A 113 -4.80 9.15 1.03
C THR A 113 -5.28 7.83 1.65
N GLN A 114 -4.74 6.69 1.20
CA GLN A 114 -5.03 5.39 1.80
C GLN A 114 -4.43 5.25 3.21
N VAL A 115 -3.19 5.69 3.43
CA VAL A 115 -2.53 5.69 4.76
C VAL A 115 -3.31 6.58 5.74
N MET A 116 -3.71 7.76 5.29
CA MET A 116 -4.45 8.74 6.10
C MET A 116 -5.95 8.48 6.17
N CYS A 117 -6.47 7.44 5.53
CA CYS A 117 -7.90 7.23 5.48
C CYS A 117 -8.50 7.09 6.88
N GLU A 118 -9.55 7.84 7.18
CA GLU A 118 -10.42 7.56 8.32
C GLU A 118 -11.64 6.81 7.83
N GLY A 119 -12.15 5.85 8.62
CA GLY A 119 -13.27 4.97 8.26
C GLY A 119 -14.62 5.65 7.95
N LYS A 120 -14.66 6.96 7.70
CA LYS A 120 -15.85 7.75 7.37
C LYS A 120 -15.85 8.39 5.98
N GLY A 121 -14.80 8.20 5.17
CA GLY A 121 -14.72 8.73 3.80
C GLY A 121 -14.24 7.70 2.79
N THR A 122 -14.62 7.88 1.52
CA THR A 122 -14.10 7.10 0.40
C THR A 122 -12.64 7.44 0.19
N CYS A 123 -11.72 6.63 0.70
CA CYS A 123 -10.32 6.66 0.30
C CYS A 123 -10.03 5.42 -0.55
N VAL A 124 -9.12 5.55 -1.50
CA VAL A 124 -8.72 4.52 -2.47
C VAL A 124 -7.24 4.25 -2.38
#